data_AF-A0A935XRT9-F1
#
_entry.id   AF-A0A935XRT9-F1
#
_cell.length_a   1.000
_cell.length_b   1.000
_cell.length_c   1.000
_cell.angle_alpha   90.00
_cell.angle_beta   90.00
_cell.angle_gamma   90.00
#
_symmetry.space_group_name_H-M   'P 1'
#
loop_
_entity.id
_entity.type
_entity.pdbx_description
1 polymer ?
#
loop_
_entity_poly.entity_id
_entity_poly.type
_entity_poly.pdbx_seq_one_letter_code
_entity_poly.pdbx_strand_id
1 'polypeptide(L)' 'MTHSEQNIKVGRYLISPLTKPLENGWYACSVSIRSGAGSAMTDRVLRLTRLFRDKVAAVEYAVAEGLRWVGHPHPAAQTA' A
#
# COMPACT_ATOMS: atom_id res chain seq x y z
N MET A 1 -20.62 5.98 -0.66
CA MET A 1 -19.86 5.08 0.23
C MET A 1 -18.48 5.70 0.42
N THR A 2 -18.08 5.94 1.67
CA THR A 2 -16.85 6.67 2.01
C THR A 2 -15.69 5.68 2.07
N HIS A 3 -14.87 5.57 1.02
CA HIS A 3 -13.65 4.76 1.06
C HIS A 3 -12.58 5.51 1.87
N SER A 4 -12.59 5.29 3.19
CA SER A 4 -11.56 5.78 4.09
C SER A 4 -10.28 4.96 3.96
N GLU A 5 -9.14 5.58 4.26
CA GLU A 5 -7.80 4.97 4.35
C GLU A 5 -7.74 3.99 5.53
N GLN A 6 -8.58 2.95 5.48
CA GLN A 6 -8.68 1.93 6.51
C GLN A 6 -7.62 0.86 6.29
N ASN A 7 -6.99 0.46 7.38
CA ASN A 7 -6.01 -0.60 7.35
C ASN A 7 -6.72 -1.95 7.20
N ILE A 8 -6.16 -2.83 6.37
CA ILE A 8 -6.71 -4.14 6.06
C ILE A 8 -5.77 -5.20 6.63
N LYS A 9 -6.28 -6.06 7.51
CA LYS A 9 -5.51 -7.17 8.07
C LYS A 9 -5.69 -8.41 7.22
N VAL A 10 -4.59 -8.98 6.74
CA VAL A 10 -4.56 -10.22 5.95
C VAL A 10 -3.56 -11.19 6.59
N GLY A 11 -4.06 -12.16 7.34
CA GLY A 11 -3.22 -13.08 8.11
C GLY A 11 -2.27 -12.32 9.05
N ARG A 12 -0.95 -12.49 8.85
CA ARG A 12 0.12 -11.80 9.61
C ARG A 12 0.45 -10.39 9.11
N TYR A 13 -0.19 -9.94 8.04
CA TYR A 13 0.09 -8.66 7.40
C TYR A 13 -0.97 -7.62 7.76
N LEU A 14 -0.53 -6.39 7.98
CA LEU A 14 -1.39 -5.21 8.03
C LEU A 14 -1.05 -4.33 6.84
N ILE A 15 -2.03 -4.12 5.97
CA ILE A 15 -1.95 -3.28 4.78
C ILE A 15 -2.55 -1.93 5.16
N SER A 16 -1.76 -0.87 5.04
CA SER A 16 -2.19 0.50 5.33
C SER A 16 -2.02 1.34 4.06
N PRO A 17 -3.10 1.64 3.33
CA PRO A 17 -3.03 2.54 2.18
C PRO A 17 -2.80 3.97 2.64
N LEU A 18 -1.98 4.72 1.90
CA LEU A 18 -1.73 6.13 2.15
C LEU A 18 -1.86 6.90 0.85
N THR A 19 -2.51 8.05 0.93
CA THR A 19 -2.59 9.00 -0.19
C THR A 19 -1.96 10.32 0.18
N LYS A 20 -1.26 10.93 -0.80
CA LYS A 20 -0.66 12.25 -0.67
C LYS A 20 -1.18 13.15 -1.78
N PRO A 21 -1.88 14.26 -1.47
CA PRO A 21 -2.23 15.25 -2.47
C PRO A 21 -0.96 15.93 -3.02
N LEU A 22 -0.99 16.26 -4.31
CA LEU A 22 0.07 16.94 -5.06
C LEU A 22 -0.41 18.32 -5.54
N GLU A 23 0.55 19.17 -5.92
CA GLU A 23 0.37 20.55 -6.39
C GLU A 23 -0.23 20.60 -7.82
N ASN A 24 -1.41 20.04 -8.01
CA ASN A 24 -2.17 20.08 -9.28
C ASN A 24 -3.52 19.32 -9.20
N GLY A 25 -3.98 18.99 -7.99
CA GLY A 25 -5.20 18.17 -7.82
C GLY A 25 -5.00 16.72 -8.24
N TRP A 26 -3.77 16.23 -8.21
CA TRP A 26 -3.46 14.81 -8.31
C TRP A 26 -3.14 14.24 -6.92
N TYR A 27 -3.27 12.93 -6.80
CA TYR A 27 -2.94 12.14 -5.63
C TYR A 27 -1.88 11.12 -6.01
N ALA A 28 -0.75 11.17 -5.31
CA ALA A 28 0.16 10.05 -5.24
C ALA A 28 -0.36 9.05 -4.21
N CYS A 29 -0.09 7.77 -4.44
CA CYS A 29 -0.45 6.72 -3.50
C CYS A 29 0.75 5.87 -3.12
N SER A 30 0.68 5.33 -1.92
CA SER A 30 1.64 4.37 -1.39
C SER A 30 0.90 3.39 -0.48
N VAL A 31 1.50 2.23 -0.26
CA VAL A 31 0.97 1.25 0.67
C VAL A 31 2.06 0.79 1.62
N SER A 32 1.78 0.87 2.92
CA SER A 32 2.61 0.27 3.96
C SER A 32 2.11 -1.15 4.21
N ILE A 33 3.03 -2.11 4.16
CA ILE A 33 2.77 -3.51 4.45
C ILE A 33 3.63 -3.89 5.64
N ARG A 34 2.95 -3.97 6.77
CA ARG A 34 3.55 -4.33 8.04
C ARG A 34 3.43 -5.83 8.26
N SER A 35 4.53 -6.45 8.65
CA SER A 35 4.59 -7.89 8.94
C SER A 35 5.42 -8.14 10.20
N GLY A 36 5.06 -9.19 10.95
CA GLY A 36 5.79 -9.58 12.17
C GLY A 36 4.93 -9.59 13.42
N ALA A 37 5.48 -10.14 14.50
CA ALA A 37 4.83 -10.23 15.81
C ALA A 37 5.90 -9.98 16.89
N GLY A 38 5.53 -9.22 17.94
CA GLY A 38 6.46 -8.86 19.01
C GLY A 38 7.52 -7.84 18.58
N SER A 39 8.78 -8.07 18.99
CA SER A 39 9.88 -7.11 18.81
C SER A 39 10.45 -7.05 17.38
N ALA A 40 10.13 -8.04 16.53
CA ALA A 40 10.53 -8.08 15.12
C ALA A 40 9.37 -7.68 14.20
N MET A 41 9.05 -6.38 14.16
CA MET A 41 8.07 -5.82 13.23
C MET A 41 8.79 -5.13 12.08
N THR A 42 8.43 -5.49 10.85
CA THR A 42 8.98 -4.87 9.64
C THR A 42 7.87 -4.20 8.86
N ASP A 43 8.09 -2.93 8.53
CA ASP A 43 7.23 -2.15 7.65
C ASP A 43 7.88 -2.05 6.27
N ARG A 44 7.16 -2.45 5.21
CA ARG A 44 7.58 -2.25 3.83
C ARG A 44 6.65 -1.23 3.20
N VAL A 45 7.20 -0.09 2.79
CA VAL A 45 6.41 0.95 2.11
C VAL A 45 6.67 0.88 0.61
N LEU A 46 5.61 0.60 -0.15
CA LEU A 46 5.64 0.63 -1.60
C LEU A 46 5.10 1.97 -2.06
N ARG A 47 5.95 2.76 -2.72
CA ARG A 47 5.53 4.01 -3.38
C ARG A 47 5.12 3.69 -4.81
N LEU A 48 3.86 3.95 -5.12
CA LEU A 48 3.28 3.63 -6.41
C LEU A 48 3.50 4.81 -7.37
N THR A 49 3.81 4.51 -8.63
CA THR A 49 4.13 5.53 -9.64
C THR A 49 2.89 6.10 -10.33
N ARG A 50 1.75 5.40 -10.25
CA ARG A 50 0.47 5.86 -10.80
C ARG A 50 -0.11 6.98 -9.95
N LEU A 51 -0.50 8.06 -10.63
CA LEU A 51 -1.20 9.20 -10.04
C LEU A 51 -2.69 9.15 -10.38
N PHE A 52 -3.52 9.70 -9.49
CA PHE A 52 -4.97 9.74 -9.65
C PHE A 52 -5.51 11.15 -9.47
N ARG A 53 -6.59 11.50 -10.17
CA ARG A 53 -7.33 12.75 -9.94
C ARG A 53 -8.31 12.64 -8.77
N ASP A 54 -8.62 11.41 -8.37
CA ASP A 54 -9.57 11.10 -7.32
C ASP A 54 -8.86 10.39 -6.16
N LYS A 55 -9.13 10.85 -4.93
CA LYS A 55 -8.53 10.30 -3.72
C LYS A 55 -8.97 8.86 -3.51
N VAL A 56 -10.24 8.54 -3.77
CA VAL A 56 -10.81 7.21 -3.55
C VAL A 56 -10.15 6.19 -4.47
N ALA A 57 -10.00 6.49 -5.76
CA ALA A 57 -9.30 5.65 -6.72
C ALA A 57 -7.83 5.41 -6.32
N ALA A 58 -7.16 6.42 -5.75
CA ALA A 58 -5.80 6.28 -5.23
C ALA A 58 -5.72 5.30 -4.04
N VAL A 59 -6.70 5.35 -3.12
CA VAL A 59 -6.80 4.42 -1.98
C VAL A 59 -7.08 3.00 -2.47
N GLU A 60 -8.08 2.82 -3.34
CA GLU A 60 -8.46 1.52 -3.88
C GLU A 60 -7.30 0.85 -4.62
N TYR A 61 -6.56 1.63 -5.41
CA TYR A 61 -5.37 1.14 -6.10
C TYR A 61 -4.26 0.73 -5.12
N ALA A 62 -3.99 1.53 -4.08
CA ALA A 62 -3.00 1.20 -3.07
C ALA A 62 -3.34 -0.08 -2.29
N VAL A 63 -4.62 -0.27 -1.96
CA VAL A 63 -5.14 -1.49 -1.35
C VAL A 63 -4.94 -2.70 -2.26
N ALA A 64 -5.33 -2.59 -3.53
CA ALA A 64 -5.21 -3.67 -4.50
C ALA A 64 -3.74 -4.11 -4.66
N GLU A 65 -2.82 -3.15 -4.79
CA GLU A 65 -1.38 -3.44 -4.88
C GLU A 65 -0.83 -4.07 -3.58
N GLY A 66 -1.28 -3.60 -2.41
CA GLY A 66 -0.93 -4.20 -1.12
C GLY A 66 -1.39 -5.64 -0.99
N LEU A 67 -2.62 -5.93 -1.42
CA LEU A 67 -3.18 -7.29 -1.42
C LEU A 67 -2.44 -8.20 -2.41
N ARG A 68 -2.10 -7.70 -3.60
CA ARG A 68 -1.29 -8.44 -4.58
C ARG A 68 0.08 -8.78 -4.04
N TRP A 69 0.74 -7.86 -3.34
CA TRP A 69 2.04 -8.11 -2.71
C TRP A 69 1.95 -9.19 -1.62
N VAL A 70 0.87 -9.21 -0.83
CA VAL A 70 0.67 -10.25 0.21
C VAL A 70 0.29 -11.61 -0.41
N GLY A 71 -0.47 -11.62 -1.51
CA GLY A 71 -0.95 -12.83 -2.19
C GLY A 71 0.00 -13.44 -3.22
N HIS A 72 1.09 -12.75 -3.60
CA HIS A 72 2.07 -13.25 -4.56
C HIS A 72 3.52 -13.10 -4.05
N PRO A 73 4.37 -14.13 -4.23
CA PRO A 73 5.81 -13.91 -4.24
C PRO A 73 6.15 -13.05 -5.47
N HIS A 74 6.71 -11.86 -5.25
CA HIS A 74 7.47 -11.16 -6.29
C HIS A 74 8.90 -11.74 -6.27
N PRO A 75 9.34 -12.50 -7.29
CA PRO A 75 10.74 -12.85 -7.42
C PRO A 75 11.47 -11.66 -8.05
N ALA A 76 11.95 -10.73 -7.24
CA ALA A 76 13.01 -9.81 -7.66
C ALA A 76 13.63 -9.08 -6.46
N ALA A 77 14.69 -9.69 -5.92
CA ALA A 77 15.91 -9.05 -5.41
C ALA A 77 16.82 -10.12 -4.78
N GLN A 78 17.17 -11.16 -5.55
CA GLN A 78 18.48 -11.79 -5.38
C GLN A 78 19.36 -11.17 -6.45
N THR A 79 20.08 -10.12 -6.07
CA THR A 79 21.17 -9.58 -6.86
C THR A 79 22.44 -10.22 -6.34
N ALA A 80 23.08 -10.96 -7.25
CA ALA A 80 24.49 -11.37 -7.36
C ALA A 80 25.36 -11.42 -6.09
#